data_AF-A0A370G831-F1
#
_entry.id   AF-A0A370G831-F1
#
_cell.length_a   1.000
_cell.length_b   1.000
_cell.length_c   1.000
_cell.angle_alpha   90.00
_cell.angle_beta   90.00
_cell.angle_gamma   90.00
#
_symmetry.space_group_name_H-M   'P 1'
#
loop_
_entity.id
_entity.type
_entity.pdbx_description
1 polymer ?
#
loop_
_entity_poly.entity_id
_entity_poly.type
_entity_poly.pdbx_seq_one_letter_code
_entity_poly.pdbx_strand_id
1 'polypeptide(L)'
;MKIGELANRSGLTPSRIRFYERIGLLKAVDRKANGYRSYPAEAVTILGLIALAQGAGFSLDEIRALLPADLEHWEHDALAGALTRKVADIETLQARLARSKAHLLHVIDEIEARPDDIDCATNARRVLTRLLGEDAEMPVASLRAKQF
;
A
#
# COMPACT_ATOMS: atom_id res chain seq x y z
N MET A 1 5.36 22.37 23.28
CA MET A 1 6.22 22.42 22.08
C MET A 1 5.48 23.07 20.91
N LYS A 2 6.13 23.91 20.10
CA LYS A 2 5.54 24.50 18.88
C LYS A 2 5.56 23.50 17.72
N ILE A 3 4.77 23.73 16.67
CA ILE A 3 4.70 22.82 15.52
C ILE A 3 6.04 22.62 14.81
N GLY A 4 6.89 23.65 14.73
CA GLY A 4 8.21 23.54 14.09
C GLY A 4 9.16 22.63 14.87
N GLU A 5 9.13 22.72 16.19
CA GLU A 5 9.89 21.83 17.07
C GLU A 5 9.33 20.40 17.02
N LEU A 6 8.02 20.23 16.95
CA LEU A 6 7.37 18.91 16.77
C LEU A 6 7.74 18.28 15.42
N ALA A 7 7.76 19.08 14.35
CA ALA A 7 8.18 18.66 13.02
C ALA A 7 9.63 18.15 13.04
N ASN A 8 10.55 18.91 13.63
CA ASN A 8 11.95 18.50 13.73
C ASN A 8 12.11 17.21 14.54
N ARG A 9 11.38 17.06 15.65
CA ARG A 9 11.49 15.86 16.51
C ARG A 9 10.83 14.62 15.93
N SER A 10 9.75 14.78 15.17
CA SER A 10 9.03 13.66 14.54
C SER A 10 9.52 13.31 13.14
N GLY A 11 10.34 14.15 12.52
CA GLY A 11 10.73 14.02 11.11
C GLY A 11 9.59 14.28 10.13
N LEU A 12 8.42 14.74 10.59
CA LEU A 12 7.26 15.02 9.75
C LEU A 12 7.18 16.48 9.38
N THR A 13 6.60 16.77 8.22
CA THR A 13 6.34 18.16 7.83
C THR A 13 5.26 18.78 8.71
N PRO A 14 5.31 20.09 9.00
CA PRO A 14 4.23 20.79 9.69
C PRO A 14 2.86 20.62 9.03
N SER A 15 2.82 20.48 7.70
CA SER A 15 1.57 20.22 6.96
C SER A 15 0.96 18.87 7.34
N ARG A 16 1.79 17.82 7.42
CA ARG A 16 1.34 16.47 7.80
C ARG A 16 0.86 16.41 9.25
N ILE A 17 1.53 17.11 10.16
CA ILE A 17 1.10 17.24 11.56
C ILE A 17 -0.27 17.94 11.64
N ARG A 18 -0.46 19.06 10.92
CA ARG A 18 -1.78 19.73 10.86
C ARG A 18 -2.86 18.87 10.24
N PHE A 19 -2.49 18.01 9.29
CA PHE A 19 -3.43 17.07 8.69
C PHE A 19 -3.89 16.03 9.72
N TYR A 20 -2.97 15.42 10.47
CA TYR A 20 -3.32 14.49 11.56
C TYR A 20 -4.15 15.15 12.66
N GLU A 21 -3.87 16.41 13.00
CA GLU A 21 -4.70 17.20 13.91
C GLU A 21 -6.13 17.35 13.37
N ARG A 22 -6.28 17.73 12.09
CA ARG A 22 -7.58 17.97 11.45
C ARG A 22 -8.47 16.72 11.42
N ILE A 23 -7.87 15.56 11.20
CA ILE A 23 -8.61 14.28 11.18
C ILE A 23 -8.73 13.64 12.56
N GLY A 24 -8.34 14.35 13.63
CA GLY A 24 -8.52 13.90 15.01
C GLY A 24 -7.52 12.86 15.52
N LEU A 25 -6.47 12.56 14.76
CA LEU A 25 -5.40 11.63 15.18
C LEU A 25 -4.39 12.25 16.15
N LEU A 26 -4.33 13.58 16.22
CA LEU A 26 -3.45 14.29 17.13
C LEU A 26 -4.23 15.40 17.83
N LYS A 27 -4.34 15.33 19.15
CA LYS A 27 -4.94 16.41 19.95
C LYS A 27 -3.88 17.47 20.28
N ALA A 28 -4.20 18.74 20.00
CA ALA A 28 -3.44 19.87 20.52
C ALA A 28 -3.99 20.23 21.92
N VAL A 29 -3.12 20.41 22.91
CA VAL A 29 -3.55 20.56 24.31
C VAL A 29 -4.02 21.98 24.65
N ASP A 30 -3.67 23.01 23.87
CA ASP A 30 -4.24 24.33 24.14
C ASP A 30 -4.03 25.34 23.01
N ARG A 31 -4.96 26.30 22.92
CA ARG A 31 -4.69 27.63 22.36
C ARG A 31 -4.31 28.50 23.56
N LYS A 32 -3.01 28.72 23.77
CA LYS A 32 -2.55 29.70 24.77
C LYS A 32 -3.24 31.06 24.52
N ALA A 33 -3.31 31.93 25.53
CA ALA A 33 -3.94 33.26 25.44
C ALA A 33 -3.47 34.14 24.25
N ASN A 34 -2.34 33.78 23.62
CA ASN A 34 -1.79 34.40 22.42
C ASN A 34 -2.19 33.72 21.09
N GLY A 35 -3.12 32.76 21.09
CA GLY A 35 -3.63 32.05 19.92
C GLY A 35 -2.71 30.95 19.36
N TYR A 36 -1.54 30.71 19.97
CA TYR A 36 -0.60 29.70 19.49
C TYR A 36 -0.94 28.30 20.00
N ARG A 37 -0.83 27.31 19.10
CA ARG A 37 -0.94 25.88 19.43
C ARG A 37 0.29 25.40 20.19
N SER A 38 0.06 24.65 21.27
CA SER A 38 1.10 23.92 21.97
C SER A 38 0.80 22.42 21.94
N TYR A 39 1.80 21.64 21.55
CA TYR A 39 1.75 20.18 21.59
C TYR A 39 2.50 19.66 22.83
N PRO A 40 1.97 18.63 23.49
CA PRO A 40 2.61 17.99 24.63
C PRO A 40 3.78 17.09 24.14
N ALA A 41 4.59 16.56 25.05
CA ALA A 41 5.77 15.77 24.66
C ALA A 41 5.39 14.42 24.01
N GLU A 42 4.28 13.86 24.47
CA GLU A 42 3.64 12.62 24.04
C GLU A 42 3.20 12.68 22.58
N ALA A 43 3.01 13.88 22.02
CA ALA A 43 2.72 14.07 20.61
C ALA A 43 3.79 13.45 19.70
N VAL A 44 5.06 13.45 20.10
CA VAL A 44 6.13 12.79 19.32
C VAL A 44 5.91 11.28 19.27
N THR A 45 5.57 10.69 20.41
CA THR A 45 5.30 9.25 20.53
C THR A 45 4.10 8.85 19.69
N ILE A 46 3.01 9.62 19.76
CA ILE A 46 1.80 9.37 18.96
C ILE A 46 2.12 9.45 17.46
N LEU A 47 2.87 10.47 17.01
CA LEU A 47 3.28 10.57 15.61
C LEU A 47 4.16 9.41 15.16
N GLY A 48 5.05 8.91 16.02
CA GLY A 48 5.85 7.72 15.76
C GLY A 48 4.98 6.46 15.61
N LEU A 49 3.98 6.28 16.48
CA LEU A 49 3.03 5.16 16.41
C LEU A 49 2.21 5.20 15.12
N ILE A 50 1.71 6.39 14.73
CA ILE A 50 0.99 6.58 13.46
C ILE A 50 1.90 6.18 12.29
N ALA A 51 3.15 6.64 12.26
CA ALA A 51 4.08 6.32 11.18
C ALA A 51 4.39 4.81 11.10
N LEU A 52 4.60 4.16 12.25
CA LEU A 52 4.81 2.72 12.34
C LEU A 52 3.59 1.93 11.81
N ALA A 53 2.40 2.29 12.26
CA ALA A 53 1.16 1.63 11.83
C ALA A 53 0.90 1.82 10.32
N GLN A 54 1.13 3.02 9.78
CA GLN A 54 1.06 3.24 8.33
C GLN A 54 2.07 2.39 7.57
N GLY A 55 3.29 2.23 8.09
CA GLY A 55 4.32 1.35 7.53
C GLY A 55 3.92 -0.13 7.53
N ALA A 56 3.14 -0.56 8.52
CA ALA A 56 2.54 -1.89 8.60
C ALA A 56 1.26 -2.04 7.75
N GLY A 57 0.90 -1.00 6.98
CA GLY A 57 -0.24 -1.03 6.06
C GLY A 57 -1.58 -0.62 6.66
N PHE A 58 -1.62 -0.11 7.90
CA PHE A 58 -2.85 0.40 8.50
C PHE A 58 -3.31 1.70 7.82
N SER A 59 -4.61 1.82 7.58
CA SER A 59 -5.23 3.06 7.12
C SER A 59 -5.34 4.06 8.27
N LEU A 60 -5.47 5.35 7.95
CA LEU A 60 -5.62 6.38 8.98
C LEU A 60 -6.92 6.25 9.79
N ASP A 61 -7.95 5.63 9.21
CA ASP A 61 -9.21 5.37 9.91
C ASP A 61 -9.10 4.18 10.86
N GLU A 62 -8.37 3.11 10.46
CA GLU A 62 -8.03 2.00 11.36
C GLU A 62 -7.18 2.51 12.55
N ILE A 63 -6.16 3.31 12.25
CA ILE A 63 -5.29 3.93 13.26
C ILE A 63 -6.11 4.78 14.23
N ARG A 64 -7.10 5.54 13.73
CA ARG A 64 -7.99 6.36 14.57
C ARG A 64 -8.88 5.54 15.49
N ALA A 65 -9.35 4.38 15.02
CA ALA A 65 -10.15 3.47 15.83
C ALA A 65 -9.32 2.79 16.92
N LEU A 66 -8.01 2.61 16.70
CA LEU A 66 -7.13 1.86 17.61
C LEU A 66 -6.33 2.73 18.57
N LEU A 67 -6.05 3.99 18.23
CA LEU A 67 -5.39 4.93 19.14
C LEU A 67 -6.45 5.65 19.97
N PRO A 68 -6.65 5.28 21.24
CA PRO A 68 -7.45 6.07 22.15
C PRO A 68 -6.84 7.46 22.29
N ALA A 69 -7.70 8.43 22.59
CA ALA A 69 -7.30 9.82 22.70
C ALA A 69 -6.29 10.11 23.83
N ASP A 70 -6.23 9.20 24.80
CA ASP A 70 -5.29 9.14 25.90
C ASP A 70 -4.63 7.76 25.92
N LEU A 71 -3.31 7.72 26.15
CA LEU A 71 -2.56 6.46 26.22
C LEU A 71 -2.91 5.62 27.46
N GLU A 72 -3.78 6.12 28.33
CA GLU A 72 -4.19 5.49 29.59
C GLU A 72 -5.33 4.48 29.41
N HIS A 73 -6.15 4.60 28.36
CA HIS A 73 -7.33 3.76 28.14
C HIS A 73 -7.19 2.85 26.91
N TRP A 74 -6.15 2.02 26.90
CA TRP A 74 -5.95 1.03 25.83
C TRP A 74 -6.83 -0.20 26.02
N GLU A 75 -7.71 -0.47 25.05
CA GLU A 75 -8.41 -1.75 24.98
C GLU A 75 -7.50 -2.81 24.36
N HIS A 76 -6.82 -3.55 25.23
CA HIS A 76 -5.83 -4.56 24.87
C HIS A 76 -6.36 -5.57 23.83
N ASP A 77 -7.55 -6.11 24.04
CA ASP A 77 -8.11 -7.15 23.17
C ASP A 77 -8.52 -6.61 21.80
N ALA A 78 -9.02 -5.38 21.73
CA ALA A 78 -9.35 -4.72 20.48
C ALA A 78 -8.08 -4.48 19.64
N LEU A 79 -6.99 -4.02 20.28
CA LEU A 79 -5.71 -3.80 19.64
C LEU A 79 -5.09 -5.11 19.15
N ALA A 80 -5.00 -6.13 20.02
CA ALA A 80 -4.46 -7.44 19.67
C ALA A 80 -5.26 -8.08 18.52
N GLY A 81 -6.58 -7.97 18.55
CA GLY A 81 -7.45 -8.44 17.47
C GLY A 81 -7.22 -7.71 16.16
N ALA A 82 -7.02 -6.39 16.18
CA ALA A 82 -6.74 -5.61 14.98
C ALA A 82 -5.36 -5.90 14.38
N LEU A 83 -4.33 -6.05 15.21
CA LEU A 83 -3.00 -6.48 14.78
C LEU A 83 -3.06 -7.88 14.14
N THR A 84 -3.76 -8.82 14.77
CA THR A 84 -3.93 -10.19 14.25
C THR A 84 -4.63 -10.19 12.90
N ARG A 85 -5.71 -9.41 12.75
CA ARG A 85 -6.39 -9.25 11.45
C ARG A 85 -5.44 -8.68 10.39
N LYS A 86 -4.63 -7.69 10.75
CA LYS A 86 -3.68 -7.10 9.80
C LYS A 86 -2.63 -8.09 9.32
N VAL A 87 -2.14 -8.95 10.20
CA VAL A 87 -1.24 -10.05 9.84
C VAL A 87 -1.91 -10.96 8.82
N ALA A 88 -3.16 -11.39 9.06
CA ALA A 88 -3.90 -12.24 8.13
C ALA A 88 -4.15 -11.58 6.75
N ASP A 89 -4.41 -10.27 6.73
CA ASP A 89 -4.54 -9.49 5.48
C ASP A 89 -3.21 -9.48 4.70
N ILE A 90 -2.09 -9.27 5.41
CA ILE A 90 -0.75 -9.30 4.82
C ILE A 90 -0.43 -10.68 4.25
N GLU A 91 -0.72 -11.76 4.98
CA GLU A 91 -0.52 -13.13 4.51
C GLU A 91 -1.35 -13.43 3.26
N THR A 92 -2.59 -12.96 3.21
CA THR A 92 -3.45 -13.08 2.03
C THR A 92 -2.86 -12.34 0.83
N LEU A 93 -2.34 -11.12 1.05
CA LEU A 93 -1.68 -10.33 0.00
C LEU A 93 -0.40 -11.02 -0.48
N GLN A 94 0.42 -11.55 0.43
CA GLN A 94 1.64 -12.30 0.11
C GLN A 94 1.32 -13.53 -0.76
N ALA A 95 0.31 -14.31 -0.39
CA ALA A 95 -0.12 -15.46 -1.17
C ALA A 95 -0.57 -15.07 -2.58
N ARG A 96 -1.31 -13.95 -2.72
CA ARG A 96 -1.72 -13.43 -4.03
C ARG A 96 -0.52 -12.99 -4.87
N LEU A 97 0.41 -12.25 -4.28
CA LEU A 97 1.62 -11.80 -4.97
C LEU A 97 2.52 -12.98 -5.37
N ALA A 98 2.63 -14.01 -4.52
CA ALA A 98 3.37 -15.22 -4.83
C ALA A 98 2.77 -15.95 -6.04
N ARG A 99 1.44 -16.10 -6.11
CA ARG A 99 0.76 -16.69 -7.27
C ARG A 99 0.98 -15.87 -8.55
N SER A 100 0.84 -14.55 -8.47
CA SER A 100 1.06 -13.67 -9.60
C SER A 100 2.51 -13.74 -10.10
N LYS A 101 3.48 -13.74 -9.18
CA LYS A 101 4.91 -13.93 -9.50
C LYS A 101 5.16 -15.26 -10.19
N ALA A 102 4.61 -16.36 -9.67
CA ALA A 102 4.77 -17.69 -10.27
C ALA A 102 4.19 -17.73 -11.69
N HIS A 103 3.02 -17.12 -11.91
CA HIS A 103 2.44 -17.02 -13.24
C HIS A 103 3.31 -16.21 -14.21
N LEU A 104 3.83 -15.05 -13.78
CA LEU A 104 4.74 -14.24 -14.60
C LEU A 104 6.03 -14.97 -14.95
N LEU A 105 6.60 -15.72 -14.01
CA LEU A 105 7.78 -16.55 -14.27
C LEU A 105 7.48 -17.64 -15.30
N HIS A 106 6.33 -18.31 -15.19
CA HIS A 106 5.91 -19.31 -16.17
C HIS A 106 5.77 -18.70 -17.58
N VAL A 107 5.16 -17.52 -17.69
CA VAL A 107 5.06 -16.78 -18.97
C VAL A 107 6.45 -16.48 -19.54
N ILE A 108 7.39 -16.04 -18.70
CA ILE A 108 8.77 -15.75 -19.12
C ILE A 108 9.43 -17.03 -19.66
N ASP A 109 9.33 -18.14 -18.94
CA ASP A 109 9.89 -19.43 -19.37
C ASP A 109 9.32 -19.87 -20.73
N GLU A 110 8.02 -19.68 -20.99
CA GLU A 110 7.42 -20.00 -22.29
C GLU A 110 7.93 -19.13 -23.43
N ILE A 111 8.19 -17.84 -23.16
CA ILE A 111 8.75 -16.90 -24.14
C ILE A 111 10.20 -17.26 -24.44
N GLU A 112 11.00 -17.55 -23.41
CA GLU A 112 12.42 -17.90 -23.52
C GLU A 112 12.64 -19.27 -24.16
N ALA A 113 11.70 -20.21 -23.99
CA ALA A 113 11.69 -21.51 -24.67
C ALA A 113 11.38 -21.43 -26.18
N ARG A 114 11.76 -20.33 -26.83
CA ARG A 114 11.64 -20.09 -28.27
C ARG A 114 12.53 -21.08 -29.04
N PRO A 115 11.96 -21.93 -29.91
CA PRO A 115 12.71 -22.71 -30.88
C PRO A 115 13.48 -21.80 -31.84
N ASP A 116 14.70 -22.19 -32.20
CA ASP A 116 15.57 -21.37 -33.08
C ASP A 116 15.01 -21.22 -34.51
N ASP A 117 14.02 -22.02 -34.88
CA ASP A 117 13.45 -22.10 -36.23
C ASP A 117 12.16 -21.28 -36.43
N ILE A 118 11.68 -20.55 -35.41
CA ILE A 118 10.48 -19.70 -35.53
C ILE A 118 10.76 -18.21 -35.32
N ASP A 119 10.07 -17.38 -36.09
CA ASP A 119 10.16 -15.93 -35.93
C ASP A 119 9.47 -15.43 -34.63
N CYS A 120 9.75 -14.18 -34.28
CA CYS A 120 9.25 -13.56 -33.05
C CYS A 120 7.71 -13.49 -33.00
N ALA A 121 7.05 -13.26 -34.15
CA ALA A 121 5.60 -13.15 -34.22
C ALA A 121 4.92 -14.52 -34.00
N THR A 122 5.52 -15.59 -34.52
CA THR A 122 5.06 -16.98 -34.37
C THR A 122 5.26 -17.46 -32.93
N ASN A 123 6.40 -17.13 -32.31
CA ASN A 123 6.62 -17.43 -30.88
C ASN A 123 5.62 -16.68 -29.98
N ALA A 124 5.36 -15.40 -30.25
CA ALA A 124 4.39 -14.62 -29.48
C ALA A 124 2.98 -15.19 -29.58
N ARG A 125 2.54 -15.62 -30.78
CA ARG A 125 1.24 -16.25 -30.98
C ARG A 125 1.15 -17.59 -30.23
N ARG A 126 2.20 -18.42 -30.28
CA ARG A 126 2.30 -19.70 -29.56
C ARG A 126 2.15 -19.52 -28.04
N VAL A 127 2.86 -18.56 -27.47
CA VAL A 127 2.80 -18.24 -26.02
C VAL A 127 1.41 -17.73 -25.67
N LEU A 128 0.86 -16.78 -26.43
CA LEU A 128 -0.48 -16.23 -26.16
C LEU A 128 -1.59 -17.30 -26.19
N THR A 129 -1.53 -18.24 -27.14
CA THR A 129 -2.50 -19.35 -27.21
C THR A 129 -2.37 -20.30 -26.00
N ARG A 130 -1.16 -20.55 -25.50
CA ARG A 130 -0.95 -21.36 -24.29
C ARG A 130 -1.43 -20.67 -23.02
N LEU A 131 -1.20 -19.36 -22.92
CA LEU A 131 -1.61 -18.56 -21.76
C LEU A 131 -3.12 -18.30 -21.68
N LEU A 132 -3.81 -18.22 -22.82
CA LEU A 132 -5.26 -17.94 -22.89
C LEU A 132 -6.13 -19.21 -22.92
N GLY A 133 -5.54 -20.41 -23.02
CA GLY A 133 -6.26 -21.67 -23.18
C GLY A 133 -6.71 -21.94 -24.62
N GLU A 134 -6.93 -23.23 -24.97
CA GLU A 134 -7.17 -23.73 -26.34
C GLU A 134 -8.42 -23.17 -27.06
N ASP A 135 -9.25 -22.36 -26.40
CA ASP A 135 -10.46 -21.75 -26.99
C ASP A 135 -10.27 -20.30 -27.48
N ALA A 136 -9.05 -19.76 -27.44
CA ALA A 136 -8.78 -18.40 -27.94
C ALA A 136 -8.58 -18.37 -29.47
N GLU A 137 -9.69 -18.41 -30.21
CA GLU A 137 -9.71 -18.13 -31.65
C GLU A 137 -9.33 -16.64 -31.88
N MET A 138 -8.06 -16.39 -32.20
CA MET A 138 -7.57 -15.04 -32.50
C MET A 138 -8.00 -14.62 -33.91
N PRO A 139 -8.57 -13.42 -34.11
CA PRO A 139 -8.97 -12.96 -35.43
C PRO A 139 -7.74 -12.77 -36.30
N VAL A 140 -7.67 -13.52 -37.40
CA VAL A 140 -6.67 -13.36 -38.44
C VAL A 140 -6.84 -11.96 -39.02
N ALA A 141 -5.88 -11.07 -38.74
CA ALA A 141 -5.82 -9.76 -39.36
C ALA A 141 -5.73 -9.93 -40.88
N SER A 142 -6.82 -9.61 -41.57
CA SER A 142 -6.89 -9.55 -43.03
C SER A 142 -5.90 -8.50 -43.54
N LEU A 143 -4.79 -8.99 -44.10
CA LEU A 143 -3.92 -8.19 -44.96
C LEU A 143 -4.68 -7.91 -46.27
N ARG A 144 -5.39 -6.78 -46.33
CA ARG A 144 -5.76 -6.19 -47.62
C ARG A 144 -4.53 -5.54 -48.23
N ALA A 145 -3.91 -6.26 -49.15
CA ALA A 145 -3.04 -5.70 -50.16
C ALA A 145 -3.81 -4.61 -50.93
N LYS A 146 -3.36 -3.36 -50.83
CA LYS A 146 -3.68 -2.34 -51.82
C LYS A 146 -2.85 -2.64 -53.06
N GLN A 147 -3.49 -3.20 -54.08
CA GLN A 147 -3.01 -3.09 -55.46
C GLN A 147 -3.91 -2.11 -56.19
N PHE A 148 -3.26 -1.03 -56.63
CA PHE A 148 -3.56 -0.07 -57.71
C PHE A 148 -5.03 0.33 -57.96
#